data_AF-A0A955S6H3-F1
#
_entry.id   AF-A0A955S6H3-F1
#
_cell.length_a   1.000
_cell.length_b   1.000
_cell.length_c   1.000
_cell.angle_alpha   90.00
_cell.angle_beta   90.00
_cell.angle_gamma   90.00
#
_symmetry.space_group_name_H-M   'P 1'
#
loop_
_entity.id
_entity.type
_entity.pdbx_description
1 polymer ?
#
loop_
_entity_poly.entity_id
_entity_poly.type
_entity_poly.pdbx_seq_one_letter_code
_entity_poly.pdbx_strand_id
1 'polypeptide(L)'
;MNKDNDGFTLVELLIVAGIMSVVLTGMIKLFIYTNIQAELAGNKTMAVNEAQMKLEEIRNHTYAQIVADYGSGGTPGNTFNLNQLNGMGVIYVDSTNTELLEVDIKVCWQDKYNRIIGEDLDLDGVLDVGEDNNSNGQIDSIVSLSSMITRR
;
A
#
# COMPACT_ATOMS: atom_id res chain seq x y z
N MET A 1 -13.65 26.65 -61.75
CA MET A 1 -13.80 26.19 -60.36
C MET A 1 -12.43 26.33 -59.72
N ASN A 2 -12.11 27.55 -59.27
CA ASN A 2 -10.80 27.86 -58.70
C ASN A 2 -10.80 27.35 -57.27
N LYS A 3 -9.88 26.43 -56.97
CA LYS A 3 -9.54 26.02 -55.61
C LYS A 3 -8.56 27.05 -55.09
N ASP A 4 -8.96 27.83 -54.10
CA ASP A 4 -8.06 28.69 -53.34
C ASP A 4 -7.06 27.78 -52.62
N ASN A 5 -5.78 27.88 -52.98
CA ASN A 5 -4.68 27.17 -52.34
C ASN A 5 -4.16 28.02 -51.18
N ASP A 6 -4.94 28.12 -50.12
CA ASP A 6 -4.50 28.77 -48.88
C ASP A 6 -3.58 27.83 -48.11
N GLY A 7 -2.28 28.08 -48.19
CA GLY A 7 -1.25 27.39 -47.42
C GLY A 7 -1.06 28.01 -46.03
N PHE A 8 -0.70 27.19 -45.06
CA PHE A 8 -0.34 27.67 -43.72
C PHE A 8 0.94 28.51 -43.74
N THR A 9 0.94 29.59 -42.96
CA THR A 9 2.15 30.39 -42.75
C THR A 9 3.13 29.64 -41.84
N LEU A 10 4.41 29.92 -42.00
CA LEU A 10 5.46 29.33 -41.18
C LEU A 10 5.29 29.67 -39.68
N VAL A 11 4.73 30.84 -39.37
CA VAL A 11 4.43 31.25 -37.99
C VAL A 11 3.31 30.41 -37.38
N GLU A 12 2.24 30.13 -38.13
CA GLU A 12 1.15 29.26 -37.65
C GLU A 12 1.65 27.84 -37.36
N LEU A 13 2.51 27.29 -38.21
CA LEU A 13 3.14 25.98 -37.97
C LEU A 13 4.01 25.99 -36.70
N LEU A 14 4.76 27.05 -36.44
CA LEU A 14 5.57 27.18 -35.22
C LEU A 14 4.72 27.27 -33.96
N ILE A 15 3.60 28.00 -34.01
CA ILE A 15 2.65 28.10 -32.89
C ILE A 15 2.02 26.74 -32.61
N VAL A 16 1.55 26.04 -33.65
CA VAL A 16 0.97 24.69 -33.51
C VAL A 16 1.98 23.71 -32.95
N ALA A 17 3.22 23.71 -33.45
CA ALA A 17 4.28 22.85 -32.93
C ALA A 17 4.59 23.15 -31.46
N GLY A 18 4.60 24.43 -31.06
CA GLY A 18 4.74 24.86 -29.67
C GLY A 18 3.64 24.29 -28.79
N ILE A 19 2.37 24.47 -29.17
CA ILE A 19 1.23 23.94 -28.42
C ILE A 19 1.30 22.41 -28.32
N MET A 20 1.61 21.72 -29.42
CA MET A 20 1.75 20.25 -29.42
C MET A 20 2.84 19.76 -28.48
N SER A 21 3.99 20.44 -28.41
CA SER A 21 5.07 20.03 -27.50
C SER A 21 4.66 20.05 -26.02
N VAL A 22 3.88 21.06 -25.61
CA VAL A 22 3.36 21.18 -24.24
C VAL A 22 2.35 20.08 -23.96
N VAL A 23 1.42 19.83 -24.90
CA VAL A 23 0.40 18.78 -24.77
C VAL A 23 1.05 17.40 -24.65
N LEU A 24 2.00 17.08 -25.54
CA LEU A 24 2.72 15.80 -25.52
C LEU A 24 3.46 15.57 -24.20
N THR A 25 4.10 16.61 -23.66
CA THR A 25 4.78 16.52 -22.36
C THR A 25 3.81 16.20 -21.24
N GLY A 26 2.63 16.83 -21.23
CA GLY A 26 1.57 16.54 -20.26
C GLY A 26 1.06 15.09 -20.37
N MET A 27 0.82 14.61 -21.59
CA MET A 27 0.34 13.25 -21.83
C MET A 27 1.34 12.18 -21.39
N ILE A 28 2.63 12.39 -21.63
CA ILE A 28 3.68 11.45 -21.20
C ILE A 28 3.69 11.31 -19.67
N LYS A 29 3.62 12.44 -18.94
CA LYS A 29 3.55 12.41 -17.47
C LYS A 29 2.32 11.67 -16.98
N LEU A 30 1.14 11.96 -17.56
CA LEU A 30 -0.11 11.30 -17.20
C LEU A 30 -0.05 9.78 -17.43
N PHE A 31 0.55 9.35 -18.53
CA PHE A 31 0.73 7.93 -18.84
C PHE A 31 1.60 7.23 -17.79
N ILE A 32 2.69 7.85 -17.36
CA ILE A 32 3.57 7.28 -16.32
C ILE A 32 2.82 7.17 -14.99
N TYR A 33 2.16 8.25 -14.53
CA TYR A 33 1.41 8.23 -13.27
C TYR A 33 0.28 7.20 -13.26
N THR A 34 -0.44 7.05 -14.38
CA THR A 34 -1.51 6.06 -14.50
C THR A 34 -0.97 4.64 -14.37
N ASN A 35 0.19 4.34 -14.96
CA ASN A 35 0.81 3.01 -14.84
C ASN A 35 1.24 2.72 -13.39
N ILE A 36 1.84 3.69 -12.70
CA ILE A 36 2.24 3.53 -11.29
C ILE A 36 0.99 3.29 -10.41
N GLN A 37 -0.09 4.02 -10.67
CA GLN A 37 -1.34 3.86 -9.91
C GLN A 37 -2.03 2.52 -10.20
N ALA A 38 -2.01 2.05 -11.45
CA ALA A 38 -2.56 0.75 -11.81
C ALA A 38 -1.81 -0.39 -11.11
N GLU A 39 -0.49 -0.29 -11.02
CA GLU A 39 0.31 -1.24 -10.23
C GLU A 39 -0.02 -1.16 -8.73
N LEU A 40 -0.03 0.06 -8.15
CA LEU A 40 -0.32 0.23 -6.74
C LEU A 40 -1.69 -0.35 -6.37
N ALA A 41 -2.70 -0.17 -7.22
CA ALA A 41 -4.03 -0.76 -7.03
C ALA A 41 -4.00 -2.30 -7.08
N GLY A 42 -3.21 -2.88 -7.99
CA GLY A 42 -2.99 -4.32 -8.06
C GLY A 42 -2.33 -4.86 -6.79
N ASN A 43 -1.21 -4.26 -6.38
CA ASN A 43 -0.48 -4.65 -5.18
C ASN A 43 -1.33 -4.46 -3.92
N LYS A 44 -2.12 -3.38 -3.84
CA LYS A 44 -3.07 -3.16 -2.74
C LYS A 44 -4.08 -4.31 -2.62
N THR A 45 -4.59 -4.81 -3.75
CA THR A 45 -5.53 -5.96 -3.75
C THR A 45 -4.85 -7.23 -3.23
N MET A 46 -3.60 -7.48 -3.65
CA MET A 46 -2.82 -8.62 -3.15
C MET A 46 -2.54 -8.51 -1.64
N ALA A 47 -2.10 -7.34 -1.17
CA ALA A 47 -1.82 -7.06 0.23
C ALA A 47 -3.07 -7.24 1.12
N VAL A 48 -4.24 -6.76 0.66
CA VAL A 48 -5.52 -6.97 1.38
C VAL A 48 -5.87 -8.45 1.45
N ASN A 49 -5.67 -9.22 0.38
CA ASN A 49 -5.94 -10.65 0.39
C ASN A 49 -5.02 -11.39 1.38
N GLU A 50 -3.73 -11.07 1.43
CA GLU A 50 -2.78 -11.65 2.40
C GLU A 50 -3.16 -11.29 3.84
N ALA A 51 -3.52 -10.03 4.10
CA ALA A 51 -3.98 -9.59 5.41
C ALA A 51 -5.28 -10.30 5.84
N GLN A 52 -6.23 -10.51 4.91
CA GLN A 52 -7.44 -11.28 5.17
C GLN A 52 -7.14 -12.75 5.48
N MET A 53 -6.24 -13.38 4.72
CA MET A 53 -5.83 -14.76 5.00
C MET A 53 -5.22 -14.88 6.40
N LYS A 54 -4.36 -13.93 6.79
CA LYS A 54 -3.79 -13.90 8.14
C LYS A 54 -4.86 -13.65 9.20
N LEU A 55 -5.83 -12.77 8.95
CA LEU A 55 -6.94 -12.55 9.88
C LEU A 55 -7.76 -13.82 10.09
N GLU A 56 -8.07 -14.58 9.03
CA GLU A 56 -8.78 -15.85 9.16
C GLU A 56 -7.97 -16.92 9.91
N GLU A 57 -6.64 -16.92 9.77
CA GLU A 57 -5.75 -17.75 10.61
C GLU A 57 -5.87 -17.37 12.09
N ILE A 58 -5.78 -16.07 12.42
CA ILE A 58 -5.94 -15.56 13.79
C ILE A 58 -7.32 -15.91 14.35
N ARG A 59 -8.39 -15.78 13.55
CA ARG A 59 -9.76 -16.11 13.95
C ARG A 59 -9.97 -17.58 14.31
N ASN A 60 -9.12 -18.48 13.84
CA ASN A 60 -9.14 -19.90 14.19
C ASN A 60 -8.42 -20.22 15.50
N HIS A 61 -7.79 -19.24 16.15
CA HIS A 61 -7.19 -19.38 17.48
C HIS A 61 -8.20 -19.10 18.59
N THR A 62 -7.97 -19.67 19.78
CA THR A 62 -8.75 -19.30 20.96
C THR A 62 -8.38 -17.88 21.41
N TYR A 63 -9.30 -17.22 22.13
CA TYR A 63 -9.08 -15.86 22.64
C TYR A 63 -7.74 -15.71 23.40
N ALA A 64 -7.40 -16.68 24.26
CA ALA A 64 -6.14 -16.66 25.01
C ALA A 64 -4.90 -16.89 24.12
N GLN A 65 -5.03 -17.73 23.09
CA GLN A 65 -3.94 -18.00 22.15
C GLN A 65 -3.65 -16.78 21.27
N ILE A 66 -4.66 -16.00 20.86
CA ILE A 66 -4.44 -14.81 20.05
C ILE A 66 -3.48 -13.84 20.75
N VAL A 67 -3.69 -13.58 22.03
CA VAL A 67 -2.83 -12.70 22.83
C VAL A 67 -1.43 -13.31 22.99
N ALA A 68 -1.34 -14.61 23.26
CA ALA A 68 -0.07 -15.29 23.49
C ALA A 68 0.79 -15.39 22.22
N ASP A 69 0.18 -15.71 21.09
CA ASP A 69 0.87 -16.04 19.85
C ASP A 69 1.19 -14.79 19.02
N TYR A 70 0.30 -13.79 19.04
CA TYR A 70 0.39 -12.59 18.19
C TYR A 70 0.61 -11.28 18.96
N GLY A 71 0.45 -11.25 20.29
CA GLY A 71 0.55 -10.01 21.07
C GLY A 71 1.97 -9.48 21.30
N SER A 72 2.99 -10.34 21.28
CA SER A 72 4.39 -9.94 21.55
C SER A 72 5.44 -10.88 20.93
N GLY A 73 5.19 -11.40 19.72
CA GLY A 73 6.16 -12.27 19.04
C GLY A 73 6.18 -13.72 19.57
N GLY A 74 5.01 -14.27 19.85
CA GLY A 74 4.85 -15.69 20.19
C GLY A 74 5.08 -16.61 18.98
N THR A 75 4.42 -17.77 18.94
CA THR A 75 4.44 -18.65 17.76
C THR A 75 3.01 -18.79 17.24
N PRO A 76 2.67 -18.24 16.06
CA PRO A 76 3.56 -17.93 14.94
C PRO A 76 4.36 -16.61 15.02
N GLY A 77 3.94 -15.66 15.84
CA GLY A 77 4.57 -14.33 15.97
C GLY A 77 3.67 -13.20 15.49
N ASN A 78 4.08 -11.96 15.77
CA ASN A 78 3.34 -10.75 15.41
C ASN A 78 3.70 -10.19 14.03
N THR A 79 4.51 -10.90 13.25
CA THR A 79 4.88 -10.53 11.89
C THR A 79 4.75 -11.72 10.95
N PHE A 80 4.61 -11.46 9.65
CA PHE A 80 4.56 -12.50 8.63
C PHE A 80 5.03 -11.99 7.27
N ASN A 81 5.74 -12.85 6.55
CA ASN A 81 6.15 -12.56 5.18
C ASN A 81 4.95 -12.63 4.23
N LEU A 82 4.90 -11.71 3.27
CA LEU A 82 3.91 -11.74 2.20
C LEU A 82 4.30 -12.76 1.14
N ASN A 83 3.34 -13.52 0.61
CA ASN A 83 3.63 -14.54 -0.43
C ASN A 83 3.58 -13.96 -1.84
N GLN A 84 2.72 -12.95 -2.07
CA GLN A 84 2.50 -12.34 -3.38
C GLN A 84 3.31 -11.06 -3.62
N LEU A 85 3.89 -10.47 -2.57
CA LEU A 85 4.61 -9.20 -2.61
C LEU A 85 5.92 -9.32 -1.86
N ASN A 86 6.91 -8.49 -2.21
CA ASN A 86 8.10 -8.32 -1.38
C ASN A 86 7.77 -7.37 -0.24
N GLY A 87 7.49 -7.90 0.94
CA GLY A 87 7.07 -7.08 2.08
C GLY A 87 6.74 -7.88 3.32
N MET A 88 6.36 -7.14 4.36
CA MET A 88 6.08 -7.63 5.69
C MET A 88 4.67 -7.24 6.13
N GLY A 89 3.98 -8.16 6.79
CA GLY A 89 2.77 -7.88 7.53
C GLY A 89 3.07 -7.84 9.03
N VAL A 90 2.50 -6.87 9.73
CA VAL A 90 2.65 -6.67 11.17
C VAL A 90 1.28 -6.72 11.82
N ILE A 91 1.21 -7.36 12.98
CA ILE A 91 -0.02 -7.64 13.72
C ILE A 91 0.10 -6.94 15.07
N TYR A 92 -0.88 -6.11 15.38
CA TYR A 92 -1.07 -5.52 16.70
C TYR A 92 -2.31 -6.13 17.33
N VAL A 93 -2.18 -6.52 18.60
CA VAL A 93 -3.30 -7.04 19.39
C VAL A 93 -3.46 -6.15 20.61
N ASP A 94 -4.54 -5.39 20.65
CA ASP A 94 -4.97 -4.67 21.85
C ASP A 94 -5.88 -5.60 22.68
N SER A 95 -5.45 -5.83 23.92
CA SER A 95 -6.14 -6.64 24.93
C SER A 95 -6.51 -5.84 26.18
N THR A 96 -6.52 -4.50 26.09
CA THR A 96 -6.92 -3.60 27.18
C THR A 96 -8.33 -3.92 27.70
N ASN A 97 -9.22 -4.39 26.83
CA ASN A 97 -10.51 -4.95 27.22
C ASN A 97 -10.41 -6.48 27.37
N THR A 98 -10.74 -6.99 28.56
CA THR A 98 -10.64 -8.42 28.89
C THR A 98 -11.64 -9.32 28.16
N GLU A 99 -12.66 -8.73 27.52
CA GLU A 99 -13.71 -9.46 26.80
C GLU A 99 -13.67 -9.23 25.29
N LEU A 100 -12.86 -8.27 24.82
CA LEU A 100 -12.78 -7.87 23.41
C LEU A 100 -11.34 -7.60 23.02
N LEU A 101 -10.82 -8.35 22.05
CA LEU A 101 -9.54 -8.05 21.41
C LEU A 101 -9.78 -7.20 20.18
N GLU A 102 -8.95 -6.17 20.00
CA GLU A 102 -8.81 -5.47 18.73
C GLU A 102 -7.53 -5.98 18.06
N VAL A 103 -7.67 -6.50 16.85
CA VAL A 103 -6.57 -7.03 16.05
C VAL A 103 -6.43 -6.16 14.82
N ASP A 104 -5.28 -5.49 14.72
CA ASP A 104 -4.90 -4.69 13.58
C ASP A 104 -3.80 -5.38 12.80
N ILE A 105 -4.01 -5.53 11.49
CA ILE A 105 -3.02 -6.06 10.56
C ILE A 105 -2.63 -4.95 9.61
N LYS A 106 -1.35 -4.63 9.60
CA LYS A 106 -0.72 -3.60 8.75
C LYS A 106 0.18 -4.31 7.76
N VAL A 107 0.16 -3.88 6.50
CA VAL A 107 0.97 -4.54 5.45
C VAL A 107 1.84 -3.53 4.74
N CYS A 108 3.15 -3.71 4.82
CA CYS A 108 4.15 -2.89 4.16
C CYS A 108 4.82 -3.69 3.04
N TRP A 109 5.13 -3.05 1.92
CA TRP A 109 5.77 -3.75 0.80
C TRP A 109 6.56 -2.80 -0.10
N GLN A 110 7.48 -3.38 -0.87
CA GLN A 110 8.22 -2.72 -1.93
C GLN A 110 7.53 -2.93 -3.29
N ASP A 111 7.31 -1.85 -4.04
CA ASP A 111 6.83 -1.93 -5.42
C ASP A 111 7.96 -2.22 -6.43
N LYS A 112 7.63 -2.42 -7.71
CA LYS A 112 8.65 -2.75 -8.73
C LYS A 112 9.60 -1.58 -9.06
N TYR A 113 9.31 -0.39 -8.57
CA TYR A 113 10.13 0.81 -8.72
C TYR A 113 11.01 1.05 -7.48
N ASN A 114 11.15 0.05 -6.60
CA ASN A 114 11.89 0.08 -5.34
C ASN A 114 11.36 1.11 -4.33
N ARG A 115 10.12 1.58 -4.49
CA ARG A 115 9.48 2.43 -3.48
C ARG A 115 8.85 1.55 -2.42
N ILE A 116 9.10 1.89 -1.17
CA ILE A 116 8.44 1.28 -0.03
C ILE A 116 7.07 1.93 0.17
N ILE A 117 6.06 1.10 0.39
CA ILE A 117 4.68 1.47 0.68
C ILE A 117 4.39 1.03 2.12
N GLY A 118 4.17 2.01 2.98
CA GLY A 118 4.07 1.81 4.43
C GLY A 118 5.22 2.50 5.17
N GLU A 119 5.19 2.43 6.49
CA GLU A 119 6.17 3.06 7.37
C GLU A 119 7.41 2.20 7.63
N ASP A 120 7.28 0.88 7.53
CA ASP A 120 8.37 -0.09 7.64
C ASP A 120 9.29 0.02 6.40
N LEU A 121 10.37 0.81 6.53
CA LEU A 121 11.27 1.24 5.45
C LEU A 121 12.27 0.16 5.04
N ASP A 122 12.61 -0.75 5.94
CA ASP A 122 13.54 -1.85 5.67
C ASP A 122 12.86 -3.23 5.55
N LEU A 123 11.55 -3.28 5.81
CA LEU A 123 10.68 -4.45 5.67
C LEU A 123 11.02 -5.57 6.66
N ASP A 124 11.46 -5.23 7.87
CA ASP A 124 11.77 -6.18 8.92
C ASP A 124 10.60 -6.41 9.91
N GLY A 125 9.55 -5.58 9.84
CA GLY A 125 8.36 -5.64 10.67
C GLY A 125 8.53 -5.08 12.08
N VAL A 126 9.61 -4.36 12.34
CA VAL A 126 9.91 -3.64 13.58
C VAL A 126 9.75 -2.14 13.32
N LEU A 127 9.24 -1.40 14.31
CA LEU A 127 9.14 0.05 14.19
C LEU A 127 10.47 0.71 14.58
N ASP A 128 11.21 1.17 13.59
CA ASP A 128 12.53 1.76 13.76
C ASP A 128 12.53 3.30 13.89
N VAL A 129 13.67 3.85 14.28
CA VAL A 129 13.85 5.30 14.40
C VAL A 129 13.69 5.96 13.04
N GLY A 130 12.64 6.78 12.91
CA GLY A 130 12.35 7.54 11.69
C GLY A 130 11.27 6.91 10.81
N GLU A 131 10.70 5.78 11.21
CA GLU A 131 9.59 5.12 10.51
C GLU A 131 8.23 5.61 11.00
N ASP A 132 8.11 5.90 12.29
CA ASP A 132 6.90 6.42 12.94
C ASP A 132 6.66 7.90 12.56
N ASN A 133 5.97 8.15 11.45
CA ASN A 133 5.77 9.52 10.96
C ASN A 133 4.77 10.32 11.80
N ASN A 134 3.85 9.63 12.47
CA ASN A 134 2.77 10.26 13.23
C ASN A 134 2.94 10.14 14.76
N SER A 135 4.02 9.50 15.23
CA SER A 135 4.37 9.29 16.63
C SER A 135 3.32 8.51 17.42
N ASN A 136 2.65 7.52 16.79
CA ASN A 136 1.65 6.67 17.43
C ASN A 136 2.22 5.35 17.98
N GLY A 137 3.50 5.06 17.74
CA GLY A 137 4.15 3.83 18.18
C GLY A 137 3.70 2.56 17.43
N GLN A 138 3.11 2.70 16.24
CA GLN A 138 2.70 1.60 15.37
C GLN A 138 3.17 1.86 13.94
N ILE A 139 3.41 0.79 13.19
CA ILE A 139 3.67 0.86 11.75
C ILE A 139 2.34 1.13 11.05
N ASP A 140 2.28 2.21 10.28
CA ASP A 140 1.14 2.48 9.41
C ASP A 140 1.40 2.13 7.94
N SER A 141 0.30 1.82 7.26
CA SER A 141 0.30 1.56 5.82
C SER A 141 -1.05 1.86 5.21
N ILE A 142 -1.08 2.05 3.89
CA ILE A 142 -2.30 2.23 3.10
C ILE A 142 -3.19 0.96 3.09
N VAL A 143 -2.66 -0.17 3.54
CA VAL A 143 -3.40 -1.42 3.81
C VAL A 143 -3.34 -1.69 5.30
N SER A 144 -4.50 -1.54 5.93
CA SER A 144 -4.76 -1.82 7.33
C SER A 144 -6.09 -2.56 7.43
N LEU A 145 -6.13 -3.66 8.17
CA LEU A 145 -7.36 -4.38 8.50
C LEU A 145 -7.50 -4.44 10.01
N SER A 146 -8.61 -3.92 10.52
CA SER A 146 -8.95 -3.92 11.94
C SER A 146 -10.13 -4.84 12.16
N SER A 147 -10.05 -5.69 13.19
CA SER A 147 -11.12 -6.63 13.54
C SER A 147 -11.27 -6.74 15.04
N MET A 148 -12.51 -6.91 15.50
CA MET A 148 -12.83 -7.09 16.91
C MET A 148 -13.23 -8.55 17.17
N ILE A 149 -12.57 -9.20 18.13
CA ILE A 149 -12.79 -10.60 18.49
C ILE A 149 -13.23 -10.68 19.95
N THR A 150 -14.48 -11.08 20.17
CA THR A 150 -15.03 -11.31 21.52
C THR A 150 -14.53 -12.62 22.11
N ARG A 151 -14.39 -12.63 23.44
CA ARG A 151 -14.25 -13.86 24.20
C ARG A 151 -15.50 -14.73 24.00
N ARG A 152 -15.29 -16.01 23.70
CA ARG A 152 -16.35 -17.01 23.51
C ARG A 152 -16.61 -17.79 24.79
#